data_AF-A0A8T3XJ65-F1
#
_entry.id   AF-A0A8T3XJ65-F1
#
_cell.length_a   1.000
_cell.length_b   1.000
_cell.length_c   1.000
_cell.angle_alpha   90.00
_cell.angle_beta   90.00
_cell.angle_gamma   90.00
#
_symmetry.space_group_name_H-M   'P 1'
#
loop_
_entity.id
_entity.type
_entity.pdbx_description
1 polymer ?
#
loop_
_entity_poly.entity_id
_entity_poly.type
_entity_poly.pdbx_seq_one_letter_code
_entity_poly.pdbx_strand_id
1 'polypeptide(L)'
;MDKLLLFLTIIPIIPFLSFSTYYDNKLKNISVEYSKDHENLKAASGNVVLEQLNQTSHLKETFQKDKEAIEKQYFDLKTENEALRQENERIHSELEALKSELNSQKAKFDKLYSMYQQVQNSLIEANEQVSGLYVKNKELCSKLKASGGSDEGC
;
A
#
# COMPACT_ATOMS: atom_id res chain seq x y z
N MET A 1 -76.95 -66.91 53.77
CA MET A 1 -75.59 -67.26 53.30
C MET A 1 -74.97 -66.08 52.55
N ASP A 2 -75.33 -64.85 52.93
CA ASP A 2 -75.26 -63.72 51.98
C ASP A 2 -74.13 -62.73 52.27
N LYS A 3 -73.58 -62.74 53.49
CA LYS A 3 -72.48 -61.83 53.88
C LYS A 3 -71.10 -62.28 53.36
N LEU A 4 -70.88 -63.58 53.16
CA LEU A 4 -69.59 -64.12 52.72
C LEU A 4 -69.38 -63.93 51.20
N LEU A 5 -70.47 -64.05 50.43
CA LEU A 5 -70.48 -63.84 48.97
C LEU A 5 -70.25 -62.36 48.61
N LEU A 6 -70.78 -61.45 49.42
CA LEU A 6 -70.66 -60.00 49.24
C LEU A 6 -69.23 -59.50 49.56
N PHE A 7 -68.53 -60.13 50.51
CA PHE A 7 -67.12 -59.84 50.78
C PHE A 7 -66.18 -60.33 49.67
N LEU A 8 -66.44 -61.50 49.09
CA LEU A 8 -65.62 -62.08 48.02
C LEU A 8 -65.61 -61.22 46.75
N THR A 9 -66.71 -60.50 46.47
CA THR A 9 -66.84 -59.60 45.32
C THR A 9 -66.26 -58.21 45.56
N ILE A 10 -66.26 -57.70 46.80
CA ILE A 10 -65.81 -56.32 47.12
C ILE A 10 -64.29 -56.24 47.34
N ILE A 11 -63.69 -57.27 47.96
CA ILE A 11 -62.24 -57.32 48.25
C ILE A 11 -61.37 -57.08 47.00
N PRO A 12 -61.65 -57.62 45.80
CA PRO A 12 -60.85 -57.35 44.60
C PRO A 12 -61.14 -55.98 43.96
N ILE A 13 -62.26 -55.32 44.28
CA ILE A 13 -62.65 -54.02 43.68
C ILE A 13 -61.90 -52.86 44.36
N ILE A 14 -61.64 -52.94 45.66
CA ILE A 14 -60.91 -51.92 46.43
C ILE A 14 -59.48 -51.67 45.89
N PRO A 15 -58.63 -52.67 45.62
CA PRO A 15 -57.32 -52.46 45.01
C PRO A 15 -57.45 -51.93 43.59
N PHE A 16 -58.49 -52.30 42.84
CA PHE A 16 -58.74 -51.78 41.49
C PHE A 16 -59.08 -50.28 41.48
N LEU A 17 -59.87 -49.80 42.44
CA LEU A 17 -60.23 -48.39 42.60
C LEU A 17 -59.05 -47.53 43.08
N SER A 18 -58.21 -48.07 43.97
CA SER A 18 -57.00 -47.40 44.44
C SER A 18 -55.88 -47.40 43.39
N PHE A 19 -55.79 -48.45 42.58
CA PHE A 19 -54.92 -48.47 41.40
C PHE A 19 -55.40 -47.46 40.35
N SER A 20 -56.72 -47.41 40.05
CA SER A 20 -57.29 -46.44 39.13
C SER A 20 -56.92 -45.00 39.51
N THR A 21 -57.14 -44.60 40.76
CA THR A 21 -56.82 -43.24 41.24
C THR A 21 -55.32 -42.96 41.28
N TYR A 22 -54.48 -43.96 41.57
CA TYR A 22 -53.02 -43.84 41.51
C TYR A 22 -52.51 -43.56 40.08
N TYR A 23 -53.00 -44.32 39.08
CA TYR A 23 -52.61 -44.11 37.69
C TYR A 23 -53.17 -42.81 37.12
N ASP A 24 -54.40 -42.44 37.48
CA ASP A 24 -55.00 -41.20 37.03
C ASP A 24 -54.19 -39.99 37.51
N ASN A 25 -53.76 -40.00 38.78
CA ASN A 25 -52.92 -38.94 39.33
C ASN A 25 -51.51 -38.93 38.73
N LYS A 26 -50.92 -40.12 38.48
CA LYS A 26 -49.59 -40.24 37.86
C LYS A 26 -49.58 -39.80 36.40
N LEU A 27 -50.59 -40.18 35.62
CA LEU A 27 -50.77 -39.74 34.23
C LEU A 27 -51.01 -38.24 34.15
N LYS A 28 -51.79 -37.68 35.09
CA LYS A 28 -52.00 -36.23 35.17
C LYS A 28 -50.70 -35.49 35.49
N ASN A 29 -49.90 -35.99 36.42
CA ASN A 29 -48.63 -35.36 36.78
C ASN A 29 -47.61 -35.43 35.63
N ILE A 30 -47.50 -36.59 34.98
CA ILE A 30 -46.66 -36.78 33.78
C ILE A 30 -47.11 -35.86 32.64
N SER A 31 -48.42 -35.71 32.43
CA SER A 31 -48.97 -34.82 31.40
C SER A 31 -48.65 -33.35 31.67
N VAL A 32 -48.75 -32.90 32.93
CA VAL A 32 -48.39 -31.54 33.35
C VAL A 32 -46.89 -31.29 33.16
N GLU A 33 -46.05 -32.25 33.55
CA GLU A 33 -44.60 -32.15 33.38
C GLU A 33 -44.20 -32.11 31.91
N TYR A 34 -44.79 -32.97 31.07
CA TYR A 34 -44.57 -32.97 29.62
C TYR A 34 -45.03 -31.66 28.96
N SER A 35 -46.19 -31.13 29.36
CA SER A 35 -46.68 -29.84 28.87
C SER A 35 -45.72 -28.71 29.22
N LYS A 36 -45.22 -28.70 30.46
CA LYS A 36 -44.29 -27.68 30.96
C LYS A 36 -42.94 -27.77 30.26
N ASP A 37 -42.41 -28.97 30.10
CA ASP A 37 -41.15 -29.19 29.39
C ASP A 37 -41.28 -28.79 27.92
N HIS A 38 -42.40 -29.10 27.27
CA HIS A 38 -42.63 -28.71 25.88
C HIS A 38 -42.70 -27.18 25.71
N GLU A 39 -43.34 -26.48 26.66
CA GLU A 39 -43.41 -25.02 26.67
C GLU A 39 -42.04 -24.38 26.92
N ASN A 40 -41.26 -24.92 27.88
CA ASN A 40 -39.89 -24.50 28.14
C ASN A 40 -38.97 -24.74 26.95
N LEU A 41 -39.10 -25.86 26.25
CA LEU A 41 -38.30 -26.19 25.06
C LEU A 41 -38.64 -25.27 23.89
N LYS A 42 -39.93 -24.94 23.70
CA LYS A 42 -40.36 -23.94 22.72
C LYS A 42 -39.81 -22.54 23.04
N ALA A 43 -39.88 -22.13 24.31
CA ALA A 43 -39.35 -20.83 24.74
C ALA A 43 -37.82 -20.76 24.58
N ALA A 44 -37.10 -21.80 25.04
CA ALA A 44 -35.65 -21.89 24.91
C ALA A 44 -35.21 -21.93 23.43
N SER A 45 -35.88 -22.76 22.61
CA SER A 45 -35.60 -22.83 21.16
C SER A 45 -35.89 -21.51 20.45
N GLY A 46 -36.97 -20.79 20.82
CA GLY A 46 -37.29 -19.48 20.26
C GLY A 46 -36.24 -18.44 20.61
N ASN A 47 -35.78 -18.42 21.86
CA ASN A 47 -34.73 -17.49 22.32
C ASN A 47 -33.39 -17.75 21.63
N VAL A 48 -32.98 -19.02 21.48
CA VAL A 48 -31.75 -19.37 20.77
C VAL A 48 -31.80 -18.94 19.30
N VAL A 49 -32.94 -19.13 18.63
CA VAL A 49 -33.12 -18.68 17.23
C VAL A 49 -33.08 -17.16 17.13
N LEU A 50 -33.73 -16.43 18.05
CA LEU A 50 -33.69 -14.96 18.09
C LEU A 50 -32.27 -14.44 18.33
N GLU A 51 -31.52 -15.06 19.24
CA GLU A 51 -30.13 -14.69 19.54
C GLU A 51 -29.21 -14.94 18.33
N GLN A 52 -29.33 -16.10 17.68
CA GLN A 52 -28.60 -16.40 16.44
C GLN A 52 -28.96 -15.44 15.30
N LEU A 53 -30.24 -15.08 15.17
CA LEU A 53 -30.70 -14.14 14.14
C LEU A 53 -30.14 -12.73 14.39
N ASN A 54 -30.09 -12.32 15.66
CA ASN A 54 -29.48 -11.05 16.05
C ASN A 54 -27.96 -11.04 15.79
N GLN A 55 -27.24 -12.09 16.19
CA GLN A 55 -25.80 -12.25 15.92
C GLN A 55 -25.50 -12.25 14.43
N THR A 56 -26.30 -12.97 13.62
CA THR A 56 -26.16 -13.02 12.16
C THR A 56 -26.41 -11.65 11.54
N SER A 57 -27.42 -10.92 12.04
CA SER A 57 -27.70 -9.55 11.59
C SER A 57 -26.52 -8.61 11.86
N HIS A 58 -25.97 -8.64 13.08
CA HIS A 58 -24.79 -7.85 13.43
C HIS A 58 -23.58 -8.22 12.58
N LEU A 59 -23.32 -9.51 12.39
CA LEU A 59 -22.20 -9.99 11.56
C LEU A 59 -22.33 -9.53 10.11
N LYS A 60 -23.55 -9.53 9.56
CA LYS A 60 -23.81 -9.02 8.20
C LYS A 60 -23.53 -7.52 8.11
N GLU A 61 -23.93 -6.76 9.11
CA GLU A 61 -23.68 -5.31 9.16
C GLU A 61 -22.18 -5.00 9.25
N THR A 62 -21.43 -5.72 10.10
CA THR A 62 -19.98 -5.54 10.21
C THR A 62 -19.29 -5.93 8.92
N PHE A 63 -19.67 -7.05 8.29
CA PHE A 63 -19.11 -7.47 7.01
C PHE A 63 -19.37 -6.44 5.90
N GLN A 64 -20.54 -5.81 5.88
CA GLN A 64 -20.86 -4.75 4.93
C GLN A 64 -19.98 -3.51 5.14
N LYS A 65 -19.80 -3.08 6.39
CA LYS A 65 -18.90 -1.96 6.73
C LYS A 65 -17.45 -2.25 6.37
N ASP A 66 -16.97 -3.46 6.66
CA ASP A 66 -15.62 -3.89 6.33
C ASP A 66 -15.40 -3.93 4.81
N LYS A 67 -16.40 -4.42 4.06
CA LYS A 67 -16.37 -4.40 2.60
C LYS A 67 -16.25 -2.98 2.06
N GLU A 68 -17.07 -2.05 2.53
CA GLU A 68 -17.04 -0.64 2.10
C GLU A 68 -15.70 0.02 2.47
N ALA A 69 -15.16 -0.28 3.64
CA ALA A 69 -13.85 0.22 4.07
C ALA A 69 -12.72 -0.30 3.17
N ILE A 70 -12.74 -1.60 2.85
CA ILE A 70 -11.75 -2.23 1.96
C ILE A 70 -11.87 -1.67 0.53
N GLU A 71 -13.08 -1.52 0.00
CA GLU A 71 -13.29 -0.95 -1.34
C GLU A 71 -12.77 0.49 -1.42
N LYS A 72 -13.01 1.30 -0.39
CA LYS A 72 -12.46 2.65 -0.30
C LYS A 72 -10.93 2.63 -0.25
N GLN A 73 -10.33 1.84 0.65
CA GLN A 73 -8.87 1.73 0.76
C GLN A 73 -8.23 1.25 -0.55
N TYR A 74 -8.87 0.29 -1.23
CA TYR A 74 -8.42 -0.18 -2.54
C TYR A 74 -8.41 0.94 -3.57
N PHE A 75 -9.47 1.76 -3.62
CA PHE A 75 -9.55 2.87 -4.56
C PHE A 75 -8.54 3.98 -4.25
N ASP A 76 -8.36 4.31 -2.97
CA ASP A 76 -7.36 5.28 -2.52
C ASP A 76 -5.96 4.82 -2.92
N LEU A 77 -5.62 3.56 -2.63
CA LEU A 77 -4.30 2.98 -2.95
C LEU A 77 -4.07 2.88 -4.46
N LYS A 78 -5.10 2.55 -5.24
CA LYS A 78 -5.03 2.55 -6.70
C LYS A 78 -4.76 3.95 -7.26
N THR A 79 -5.40 4.96 -6.69
CA THR A 79 -5.22 6.36 -7.11
C THR A 79 -3.81 6.85 -6.77
N GLU A 80 -3.33 6.54 -5.56
CA GLU A 80 -1.96 6.86 -5.14
C GLU A 80 -0.93 6.16 -6.03
N ASN A 81 -1.14 4.88 -6.36
CA ASN A 81 -0.24 4.14 -7.22
C ASN A 81 -0.13 4.75 -8.63
N GLU A 82 -1.26 5.17 -9.21
CA GLU A 82 -1.26 5.83 -10.52
C GLU A 82 -0.57 7.20 -10.47
N ALA A 83 -0.78 7.97 -9.40
CA ALA A 83 -0.09 9.25 -9.20
C ALA A 83 1.44 9.05 -9.08
N LEU A 84 1.87 8.07 -8.30
CA LEU A 84 3.29 7.71 -8.17
C LEU A 84 3.89 7.23 -9.49
N ARG A 85 3.13 6.49 -10.31
CA ARG A 85 3.57 6.04 -11.63
C ARG A 85 3.83 7.22 -12.56
N GLN A 86 2.90 8.17 -12.62
CA GLN A 86 3.04 9.40 -13.42
C GLN A 86 4.21 10.25 -12.95
N GLU A 87 4.40 10.39 -11.64
CA GLU A 87 5.53 11.13 -11.08
C GLU A 87 6.86 10.47 -11.41
N ASN A 88 6.93 9.14 -11.37
CA ASN A 88 8.13 8.40 -11.76
C ASN A 88 8.46 8.58 -13.25
N GLU A 89 7.45 8.53 -14.14
CA GLU A 89 7.61 8.81 -15.57
C GLU A 89 8.11 10.25 -15.82
N ARG A 90 7.59 11.23 -15.06
CA ARG A 90 8.03 12.63 -15.12
C ARG A 90 9.48 12.78 -14.70
N ILE A 91 9.85 12.25 -13.53
CA ILE A 91 11.23 12.30 -13.00
C ILE A 91 12.19 11.61 -13.96
N HIS A 92 11.80 10.47 -14.54
CA HIS A 92 12.63 9.77 -15.52
C HIS A 92 12.89 10.63 -16.76
N SER A 93 11.85 11.31 -17.26
CA SER A 93 11.98 12.23 -18.40
C SER A 93 12.89 13.42 -18.08
N GLU A 94 12.78 13.99 -16.89
CA GLU A 94 13.65 15.08 -16.42
C GLU A 94 15.11 14.64 -16.28
N LEU A 95 15.34 13.42 -15.79
CA LEU A 95 16.67 12.85 -15.67
C LEU A 95 17.34 12.69 -17.05
N GLU A 96 16.62 12.18 -18.04
CA GLU A 96 17.16 12.03 -19.39
C GLU A 96 17.41 13.39 -20.06
N ALA A 97 16.55 14.37 -19.85
CA ALA A 97 16.77 15.74 -20.31
C ALA A 97 18.04 16.35 -19.69
N LEU A 98 18.23 16.20 -18.38
CA LEU A 98 19.42 16.68 -17.67
C LEU A 98 20.70 15.98 -18.13
N LYS A 99 20.66 14.67 -18.40
CA LYS A 99 21.80 13.94 -18.97
C LYS A 99 22.16 14.47 -20.36
N SER A 100 21.17 14.76 -21.20
CA SER A 100 21.39 15.35 -22.52
C SER A 100 22.02 16.75 -22.40
N GLU A 101 21.51 17.59 -21.50
CA GLU A 101 22.05 18.92 -21.23
C GLU A 101 23.50 18.85 -20.73
N LEU A 102 23.81 17.91 -19.83
CA LEU A 102 25.16 17.67 -19.33
C LEU A 102 26.12 17.29 -20.46
N ASN A 103 25.71 16.37 -21.34
CA ASN A 103 26.53 15.97 -22.48
C ASN A 103 26.75 17.13 -23.46
N SER A 104 25.73 17.95 -23.70
CA SER A 104 25.81 19.16 -24.51
C SER A 104 26.80 20.17 -23.90
N GLN A 105 26.73 20.42 -22.59
CA GLN A 105 27.68 21.28 -21.90
C GLN A 105 29.10 20.73 -21.95
N LYS A 106 29.28 19.42 -21.78
CA LYS A 106 30.60 18.78 -21.88
C LYS A 106 31.21 18.99 -23.27
N ALA A 107 30.43 18.79 -24.33
CA ALA A 107 30.89 19.04 -25.69
C ALA A 107 31.26 20.52 -25.93
N LYS A 108 30.48 21.46 -25.38
CA LYS A 108 30.81 22.89 -25.43
C LYS A 108 32.10 23.19 -24.67
N PHE A 109 32.30 22.59 -23.51
CA PHE A 109 33.51 22.74 -22.70
C PHE A 109 34.74 22.21 -23.45
N ASP A 110 34.67 21.01 -24.01
CA ASP A 110 35.76 20.40 -24.77
C ASP A 110 36.15 21.26 -25.99
N LYS A 111 35.15 21.82 -26.69
CA LYS A 111 35.38 22.76 -27.79
C LYS A 111 36.08 24.03 -27.31
N LEU A 112 35.61 24.64 -26.22
CA LEU A 112 36.20 25.84 -25.65
C LEU A 112 37.64 25.59 -25.20
N TYR A 113 37.90 24.44 -24.59
CA TYR A 113 39.23 24.03 -24.16
C TYR A 113 40.18 23.87 -25.35
N SER A 114 39.72 23.25 -26.45
CA SER A 114 40.51 23.16 -27.68
C SER A 114 40.82 24.55 -28.28
N MET A 115 39.84 25.45 -28.31
CA MET A 115 40.06 26.84 -28.76
C MET A 115 41.06 27.57 -27.87
N TYR A 116 40.98 27.39 -26.55
CA TYR A 116 41.94 27.96 -25.61
C TYR A 116 43.36 27.48 -25.90
N GLN A 117 43.57 26.19 -26.13
CA GLN A 117 44.88 25.64 -26.49
C GLN A 117 45.40 26.21 -27.82
N GLN A 118 44.54 26.36 -28.82
CA GLN A 118 44.93 26.96 -30.11
C GLN A 118 45.38 28.42 -29.94
N VAL A 119 44.65 29.21 -29.15
CA VAL A 119 45.01 30.60 -28.85
C VAL A 119 46.32 30.66 -28.07
N GLN A 120 46.51 29.78 -27.09
CA GLN A 120 47.76 29.70 -26.32
C GLN A 120 48.96 29.40 -27.22
N ASN A 121 48.84 28.43 -28.13
CA ASN A 121 49.90 28.09 -29.08
C ASN A 121 50.18 29.25 -30.04
N SER A 122 49.13 29.88 -30.57
CA SER A 122 49.27 31.04 -31.47
C SER A 122 49.98 32.21 -30.77
N LEU A 123 49.73 32.41 -29.47
CA LEU A 123 50.40 33.44 -28.69
C LEU A 123 51.89 33.12 -28.49
N ILE A 124 52.23 31.85 -28.24
CA ILE A 124 53.63 31.40 -28.14
C ILE A 124 54.35 31.66 -29.47
N GLU A 125 53.78 31.23 -30.59
CA GLU A 125 54.34 31.42 -31.93
C GLU A 125 54.52 32.91 -32.27
N ALA A 126 53.52 33.74 -31.97
CA ALA A 126 53.61 35.18 -32.18
C ALA A 126 54.73 35.81 -31.34
N ASN A 127 54.87 35.38 -30.08
CA ASN A 127 55.92 35.87 -29.20
C ASN A 127 57.33 35.46 -29.67
N GLU A 128 57.48 34.24 -30.19
CA GLU A 128 58.72 33.78 -30.83
C GLU A 128 59.05 34.59 -32.08
N GLN A 129 58.06 34.88 -32.93
CA GLN A 129 58.24 35.71 -34.11
C GLN A 129 58.66 37.14 -33.75
N VAL A 130 58.01 37.76 -32.76
CA VAL A 130 58.39 39.09 -32.26
C VAL A 130 59.83 39.08 -31.74
N SER A 131 60.20 38.07 -30.97
CA SER A 131 61.58 37.92 -30.46
C SER A 131 62.60 37.76 -31.59
N GLY A 132 62.27 36.98 -32.61
CA GLY A 132 63.12 36.79 -33.79
C GLY A 132 63.26 38.07 -34.63
N LEU A 133 62.17 38.81 -34.83
CA LEU A 133 62.20 40.11 -35.51
C LEU A 133 63.03 41.14 -34.72
N TYR A 134 62.91 41.15 -33.39
CA TYR A 134 63.72 42.01 -32.52
C TYR A 134 65.23 41.74 -32.70
N VAL A 135 65.64 40.47 -32.71
CA VAL A 135 67.05 40.08 -32.94
C VAL A 135 67.52 40.51 -34.34
N LYS A 136 66.73 40.23 -35.39
CA LYS A 136 67.05 40.65 -36.76
C LYS A 136 67.19 42.16 -36.89
N ASN A 137 66.29 42.92 -36.26
CA ASN A 137 66.34 44.38 -36.29
C ASN A 137 67.63 44.88 -35.62
N LYS A 138 68.00 44.34 -34.46
CA LYS A 138 69.26 44.65 -33.78
C LYS A 138 70.50 44.33 -34.64
N GLU A 139 70.49 43.20 -35.35
CA GLU A 139 71.58 42.83 -36.26
C GLU A 139 71.70 43.81 -37.44
N LEU A 140 70.56 44.16 -38.06
CA LEU A 140 70.51 45.12 -39.16
C LEU A 140 70.99 46.51 -38.71
N CYS A 141 70.55 47.00 -37.56
CA CYS A 141 71.05 48.24 -36.96
C CYS A 141 72.58 48.21 -36.78
N SER A 142 73.12 47.09 -36.33
CA SER A 142 74.58 46.93 -36.16
C SER A 142 75.32 46.99 -37.50
N LYS A 143 74.77 46.35 -38.55
CA LYS A 143 75.31 46.39 -39.92
C LYS A 143 75.23 47.78 -40.56
N LEU A 144 74.15 48.50 -40.30
CA LEU A 144 73.94 49.86 -40.80
C LEU A 144 74.98 50.84 -40.20
N LYS A 145 75.22 50.75 -38.89
CA LYS A 145 76.30 51.49 -38.22
C LYS A 145 77.68 51.19 -38.83
N ALA A 146 77.98 49.92 -39.09
CA ALA A 146 79.26 49.51 -39.68
C ALA A 146 79.46 50.03 -41.12
N SER A 147 78.37 50.34 -41.84
CA SER A 147 78.40 50.82 -43.23
C SER A 147 78.39 52.36 -43.33
N GLY A 148 78.49 53.07 -42.19
CA GLY A 148 78.53 54.54 -42.15
C GLY A 148 77.17 55.24 -42.27
N GLY A 149 76.06 54.50 -42.10
CA GLY A 149 74.70 55.07 -42.09
C GLY A 149 74.31 55.70 -40.75
N SER A 150 73.39 56.68 -40.78
CA SER A 150 72.80 57.30 -39.56
C SER A 150 71.86 56.32 -38.86
N ASP A 151 71.96 56.24 -37.53
CA ASP A 151 71.17 55.30 -36.70
C ASP A 151 69.88 55.90 -36.14
N GLU A 152 69.43 57.05 -36.63
CA GLU A 152 68.16 57.66 -36.21
C GLU A 152 66.97 56.73 -36.52
N GLY A 153 66.50 56.00 -35.51
CA GLY A 153 65.40 55.02 -35.60
C GLY A 153 65.80 53.59 -35.23
N CYS A 154 67.09 53.34 -35.00
CA CYS A 154 67.59 52.32 -34.10
C CYS A 154 67.74 52.91 -32.68
#